data_AF-A0A014MB47-F1
#
_entry.id   AF-A0A014MB47-F1
#
_cell.length_a   1.000
_cell.length_b   1.000
_cell.length_c   1.000
_cell.angle_alpha   90.00
_cell.angle_beta   90.00
_cell.angle_gamma   90.00
#
_symmetry.space_group_name_H-M   'P 1'
#
loop_
_entity.id
_entity.type
_entity.pdbx_description
1 polymer ?
#
loop_
_entity_poly.entity_id
_entity_poly.type
_entity_poly.pdbx_seq_one_letter_code
_entity_poly.pdbx_strand_id
1 'polypeptide(L)'
;MIATHSPKMFNARIKSPAISAKIEGHAPDSMVSSQTTHMRRETWAAPANAADMKKWRETVAKLSCDYALELCLPDITDPQLKQLLVPVDWRNDRYVSVTPVASMGVIHELYHRIYEQNLPHRKWIIQPTPAAIANHGEALLLQRGVVRMLRRGPAKITQGSWRGDFVQLTAHCEGMNISSGMVAVGFPAIAGIGGFIHSLERKIGQDIEFAFGIKSADWVSGVPKINVHRTSNGSSPGRVKGGKVTPAPGYSTEEIVANCEIVLLLKTKADPLELRDILVNTHRLAGGRLFNINVSVITDGIPPNASYLIDASSDIERKRKKEGVDSLQAALEMYAMDGSWIDGEWHQPRNGYTLNQTGYAFLERPVQRMATRGNYPHAWAESIFSLITQGSMTESCWWSKNSNEAGIFWKGNSVV
;
A
#
# COMPACT_ATOMS: atom_id res chain seq x y z
N MET A 1 -3.60 23.46 -10.69
CA MET A 1 -2.20 23.45 -10.25
C MET A 1 -1.47 22.40 -11.07
N ILE A 2 -0.17 22.57 -11.28
CA ILE A 2 0.72 21.57 -11.86
C ILE A 2 1.33 20.81 -10.68
N ALA A 3 1.29 19.48 -10.70
CA ALA A 3 1.63 18.67 -9.54
C ALA A 3 2.19 17.29 -9.94
N THR A 4 2.88 16.64 -9.01
CA THR A 4 3.38 15.25 -9.13
C THR A 4 2.48 14.25 -8.40
N HIS A 5 1.83 14.69 -7.32
CA HIS A 5 0.96 13.86 -6.48
C HIS A 5 -0.39 14.54 -6.23
N SER A 6 -1.42 13.74 -5.99
CA SER A 6 -2.77 14.22 -5.72
C SER A 6 -3.38 13.48 -4.53
N PRO A 7 -3.59 14.14 -3.37
CA PRO A 7 -4.27 13.53 -2.22
C PRO A 7 -5.68 13.03 -2.56
N LYS A 8 -6.34 13.67 -3.52
CA LYS A 8 -7.71 13.35 -3.95
C LYS A 8 -7.80 12.35 -5.10
N MET A 9 -6.68 11.81 -5.59
CA MET A 9 -6.64 10.91 -6.75
C MET A 9 -7.65 9.76 -6.63
N PHE A 10 -7.74 9.14 -5.45
CA PHE A 10 -8.66 8.03 -5.18
C PHE A 10 -9.90 8.42 -4.37
N ASN A 11 -10.03 9.69 -3.97
CA ASN A 11 -11.19 10.21 -3.25
C ASN A 11 -11.37 11.72 -3.53
N ALA A 12 -12.30 12.07 -4.42
CA ALA A 12 -12.57 13.45 -4.82
C ALA A 12 -13.13 14.35 -3.70
N ARG A 13 -13.51 13.78 -2.54
CA ARG A 13 -13.99 14.57 -1.39
C ARG A 13 -12.86 15.29 -0.67
N ILE A 14 -11.63 14.79 -0.80
CA ILE A 14 -10.44 15.43 -0.22
C ILE A 14 -10.26 16.80 -0.87
N LYS A 15 -10.22 17.84 -0.04
CA LYS A 15 -10.09 19.26 -0.41
C LYS A 15 -8.65 19.77 -0.30
N SER A 16 -7.74 18.93 0.19
CA SER A 16 -6.31 19.24 0.18
C SER A 16 -5.81 19.61 -1.22
N PRO A 17 -4.98 20.66 -1.36
CA PRO A 17 -4.28 20.97 -2.60
C PRO A 17 -3.44 19.78 -3.08
N ALA A 18 -3.16 19.77 -4.39
CA ALA A 18 -2.22 18.82 -4.97
C ALA A 18 -0.79 19.12 -4.49
N ILE A 19 0.11 18.15 -4.63
CA ILE A 19 1.49 18.24 -4.14
C ILE A 19 2.43 18.24 -5.32
N SER A 20 3.39 19.14 -5.24
CA SER A 20 4.43 19.34 -6.22
C SER A 20 5.77 19.13 -5.52
N ALA A 21 6.25 17.90 -5.49
CA ALA A 21 7.47 17.51 -4.79
C ALA A 21 8.09 16.25 -5.42
N LYS A 22 9.38 16.06 -5.20
CA LYS A 22 10.11 14.82 -5.47
C LYS A 22 10.47 14.16 -4.13
N ILE A 23 10.80 12.88 -4.16
CA ILE A 23 11.33 12.18 -2.97
C ILE A 23 12.63 12.89 -2.54
N GLU A 24 12.74 13.20 -1.25
CA GLU A 24 13.85 14.02 -0.74
C GLU A 24 15.17 13.23 -0.63
N GLY A 25 15.08 11.96 -0.24
CA GLY A 25 16.25 11.07 -0.13
C GLY A 25 16.42 10.15 -1.34
N HIS A 26 17.31 9.16 -1.22
CA HIS A 26 17.46 8.09 -2.20
C HIS A 26 16.60 6.85 -1.85
N ALA A 27 15.48 6.69 -2.53
CA ALA A 27 14.67 5.48 -2.47
C ALA A 27 15.47 4.29 -3.00
N PRO A 28 15.43 3.11 -2.35
CA PRO A 28 16.19 1.96 -2.82
C PRO A 28 15.87 1.60 -4.27
N ASP A 29 16.92 1.34 -5.05
CA ASP A 29 16.79 0.98 -6.46
C ASP A 29 15.99 -0.32 -6.69
N SER A 30 15.95 -1.20 -5.69
CA SER A 30 15.11 -2.39 -5.63
C SER A 30 13.60 -2.13 -5.54
N MET A 31 13.18 -0.88 -5.35
CA MET A 31 11.78 -0.50 -5.13
C MET A 31 11.25 0.35 -6.29
N VAL A 32 9.93 0.31 -6.48
CA VAL A 32 9.20 1.13 -7.45
C VAL A 32 8.64 2.37 -6.77
N SER A 33 9.01 3.53 -7.30
CA SER A 33 8.60 4.87 -6.87
C SER A 33 8.73 5.86 -8.02
N SER A 34 8.33 7.12 -7.81
CA SER A 34 8.55 8.20 -8.78
C SER A 34 10.02 8.49 -9.08
N GLN A 35 10.94 8.20 -8.14
CA GLN A 35 12.38 8.38 -8.34
C GLN A 35 13.01 7.25 -9.15
N THR A 36 12.47 6.03 -9.04
CA THR A 36 13.05 4.81 -9.64
C THR A 36 12.33 4.33 -10.90
N THR A 37 11.39 5.14 -11.41
CA THR A 37 10.62 4.87 -12.62
C THR A 37 10.86 5.97 -13.64
N HIS A 38 11.22 5.61 -14.87
CA HIS A 38 11.33 6.54 -15.99
C HIS A 38 9.94 6.90 -16.50
N MET A 39 9.36 7.97 -15.96
CA MET A 39 8.01 8.40 -16.30
C MET A 39 8.02 9.16 -17.63
N ARG A 40 7.08 8.83 -18.53
CA ARG A 40 6.80 9.60 -19.76
C ARG A 40 6.32 11.02 -19.44
N ARG A 41 5.74 11.19 -18.24
CA ARG A 41 5.24 12.47 -17.74
C ARG A 41 5.36 12.56 -16.23
N GLU A 42 6.19 13.49 -15.75
CA GLU A 42 6.35 13.75 -14.31
C GLU A 42 5.24 14.63 -13.75
N THR A 43 4.79 15.62 -14.52
CA THR A 43 3.89 16.69 -14.05
C THR A 43 2.49 16.63 -14.68
N TRP A 44 1.47 16.86 -13.87
CA TRP A 44 0.07 16.67 -14.23
C TRP A 44 -0.79 17.85 -13.83
N ALA A 45 -1.89 18.10 -14.57
CA ALA A 45 -2.90 19.05 -14.13
C ALA A 45 -3.73 18.43 -12.98
N ALA A 46 -3.60 19.01 -11.80
CA ALA A 46 -4.36 18.62 -10.60
C ALA A 46 -5.00 19.86 -9.96
N PRO A 47 -6.00 20.48 -10.60
CA PRO A 47 -6.72 21.61 -10.01
C PRO A 47 -7.51 21.19 -8.77
N ALA A 48 -7.85 22.14 -7.90
CA ALA A 48 -8.76 21.90 -6.78
C ALA A 48 -10.15 21.44 -7.26
N ASN A 49 -10.67 22.04 -8.33
CA ASN A 49 -11.99 21.75 -8.91
C ASN A 49 -11.91 21.33 -10.38
N ALA A 50 -12.86 20.51 -10.84
CA ALA A 50 -12.94 20.08 -12.24
C ALA A 50 -13.09 21.24 -13.25
N ALA A 51 -13.72 22.35 -12.85
CA ALA A 51 -13.93 23.51 -13.72
C ALA A 51 -12.62 24.07 -14.30
N ASP A 52 -11.54 24.02 -13.52
CA ASP A 52 -10.23 24.55 -13.93
C ASP A 52 -9.41 23.55 -14.75
N MET A 53 -9.90 22.32 -14.96
CA MET A 53 -9.12 21.24 -15.58
C MET A 53 -8.63 21.63 -16.98
N LYS A 54 -9.48 22.23 -17.80
CA LYS A 54 -9.11 22.66 -19.16
C LYS A 54 -7.91 23.63 -19.12
N LYS A 55 -8.03 24.70 -18.33
CA LYS A 55 -6.98 25.72 -18.15
C LYS A 55 -5.65 25.08 -17.74
N TRP A 56 -5.66 24.20 -16.74
CA TRP A 56 -4.43 23.61 -16.24
C TRP A 56 -3.82 22.59 -17.20
N ARG A 57 -4.62 21.83 -17.95
CA ARG A 57 -4.09 20.94 -19.01
C ARG A 57 -3.39 21.72 -20.12
N GLU A 58 -4.00 22.82 -20.55
CA GLU A 58 -3.39 23.74 -21.52
C GLU A 58 -2.10 24.37 -20.97
N THR A 59 -2.04 24.63 -19.66
CA THR A 59 -0.83 25.12 -19.00
C THR A 59 0.27 24.06 -19.01
N VAL A 60 -0.05 22.82 -18.64
CA VAL A 60 0.95 21.73 -18.62
C VAL A 60 1.46 21.42 -20.04
N ALA A 61 0.59 21.48 -21.05
CA ALA A 61 0.99 21.25 -22.44
C ALA A 61 1.93 22.34 -23.02
N LYS A 62 2.01 23.51 -22.37
CA LYS A 62 2.88 24.63 -22.77
C LYS A 62 4.16 24.71 -21.94
N LEU A 63 4.39 23.79 -21.01
CA LEU A 63 5.63 23.76 -20.24
C LEU A 63 6.82 23.51 -21.15
N SER A 64 7.94 24.19 -20.89
CA SER A 64 9.21 23.88 -21.52
C SER A 64 9.72 22.51 -21.08
N CYS A 65 10.58 21.90 -21.90
CA CYS A 65 11.29 20.68 -21.51
C CYS A 65 12.10 20.86 -20.22
N ASP A 66 12.61 22.07 -19.98
CA ASP A 66 13.42 22.43 -18.80
C ASP A 66 12.59 23.03 -17.65
N TYR A 67 11.28 22.78 -17.62
CA TYR A 67 10.43 23.34 -16.57
C TYR A 67 10.85 22.85 -15.18
N ALA A 68 11.33 23.79 -14.36
CA ALA A 68 11.61 23.54 -12.95
C ALA A 68 10.30 23.52 -12.16
N LEU A 69 9.99 22.38 -11.58
CA LEU A 69 8.80 22.19 -10.76
C LEU A 69 8.91 23.01 -9.46
N GLU A 70 8.03 24.00 -9.31
CA GLU A 70 7.91 24.75 -8.05
C GLU A 70 7.43 23.83 -6.92
N LEU A 71 8.16 23.82 -5.80
CA LEU A 71 7.83 23.00 -4.64
C LEU A 71 6.51 23.47 -4.00
N CYS A 72 5.56 22.56 -3.83
CA CYS A 72 4.30 22.84 -3.13
C CYS A 72 3.92 21.67 -2.22
N LEU A 73 4.01 21.91 -0.91
CA LEU A 73 3.68 20.97 0.16
C LEU A 73 2.69 21.64 1.13
N PRO A 74 1.37 21.46 0.93
CA PRO A 74 0.34 22.19 1.66
C PRO A 74 0.26 21.76 3.13
N ASP A 75 -0.26 22.65 3.97
CA ASP A 75 -0.59 22.34 5.35
C ASP A 75 -1.76 21.35 5.47
N ILE A 76 -1.77 20.60 6.56
CA ILE A 76 -2.81 19.63 6.88
C ILE A 76 -4.04 20.36 7.44
N THR A 77 -4.94 20.71 6.52
CA THR A 77 -6.18 21.43 6.85
C THR A 77 -7.44 20.58 6.67
N ASP A 78 -7.35 19.49 5.91
CA ASP A 78 -8.49 18.62 5.61
C ASP A 78 -8.55 17.42 6.58
N PRO A 79 -9.59 17.30 7.41
CA PRO A 79 -9.74 16.20 8.37
C PRO A 79 -9.98 14.84 7.70
N GLN A 80 -10.26 14.79 6.40
CA GLN A 80 -10.43 13.54 5.64
C GLN A 80 -9.09 12.94 5.17
N LEU A 81 -7.98 13.67 5.31
CA LEU A 81 -6.66 13.14 4.99
C LEU A 81 -6.30 11.99 5.93
N LYS A 82 -5.94 10.85 5.32
CA LYS A 82 -5.45 9.70 6.07
C LYS A 82 -4.04 10.02 6.57
N GLN A 83 -3.88 10.09 7.89
CA GLN A 83 -2.58 10.19 8.53
C GLN A 83 -2.21 8.87 9.20
N LEU A 84 -0.99 8.42 8.99
CA LEU A 84 -0.38 7.25 9.62
C LEU A 84 0.68 7.72 10.61
N LEU A 85 0.96 6.91 11.62
CA LEU A 85 2.09 7.14 12.51
C LEU A 85 3.11 6.04 12.25
N VAL A 86 4.31 6.41 11.82
CA VAL A 86 5.37 5.47 11.46
C VAL A 86 6.57 5.64 12.39
N PRO A 87 7.15 4.53 12.90
CA PRO A 87 8.25 4.58 13.85
C PRO A 87 9.59 4.79 13.17
N VAL A 88 10.27 5.92 13.45
CA VAL A 88 11.69 6.08 13.09
C VAL A 88 12.53 5.34 14.13
N ASP A 89 12.36 5.73 15.40
CA ASP A 89 13.00 5.11 16.56
C ASP A 89 12.02 5.13 17.73
N TRP A 90 11.19 4.09 17.78
CA TRP A 90 10.03 4.03 18.66
C TRP A 90 10.38 3.86 20.14
N ARG A 91 11.58 3.36 20.46
CA ARG A 91 12.03 3.21 21.85
C ARG A 91 12.32 4.54 22.51
N ASN A 92 12.71 5.53 21.70
CA ASN A 92 12.92 6.91 22.13
C ASN A 92 11.73 7.82 21.77
N ASP A 93 10.55 7.23 21.56
CA ASP A 93 9.32 7.94 21.18
C ASP A 93 9.47 8.81 19.91
N ARG A 94 10.35 8.41 18.98
CA ARG A 94 10.59 9.13 17.73
C ARG A 94 9.72 8.57 16.62
N TYR A 95 8.62 9.27 16.37
CA TYR A 95 7.69 8.97 15.28
C TYR A 95 7.60 10.10 14.27
N VAL A 96 7.14 9.73 13.08
CA VAL A 96 6.74 10.68 12.04
C VAL A 96 5.27 10.42 11.69
N SER A 97 4.49 11.49 11.66
CA SER A 97 3.15 11.48 11.09
C SER A 97 3.24 11.55 9.57
N VAL A 98 2.74 10.55 8.87
CA VAL A 98 2.85 10.46 7.41
C VAL A 98 1.48 10.57 6.77
N THR A 99 1.36 11.43 5.76
CA THR A 99 0.19 11.42 4.85
C THR A 99 0.58 10.80 3.52
N PRO A 100 0.26 9.52 3.28
CA PRO A 100 0.60 8.86 2.04
C PRO A 100 -0.26 9.40 0.88
N VAL A 101 0.38 9.74 -0.22
CA VAL A 101 -0.22 10.22 -1.45
C VAL A 101 0.26 9.38 -2.63
N ALA A 102 -0.61 9.24 -3.64
CA ALA A 102 -0.27 8.50 -4.84
C ALA A 102 0.51 9.37 -5.81
N SER A 103 1.62 8.84 -6.35
CA SER A 103 2.32 9.43 -7.49
C SER A 103 1.45 9.25 -8.73
N MET A 104 1.04 10.38 -9.33
CA MET A 104 0.23 10.35 -10.54
C MET A 104 1.00 9.73 -11.70
N GLY A 105 2.32 9.96 -11.77
CA GLY A 105 3.20 9.41 -12.80
C GLY A 105 3.38 7.90 -12.67
N VAL A 106 3.66 7.37 -11.47
CA VAL A 106 3.83 5.92 -11.27
C VAL A 106 2.56 5.14 -11.61
N ILE A 107 1.40 5.63 -11.15
CA ILE A 107 0.10 4.99 -11.46
C ILE A 107 -0.19 5.05 -12.96
N HIS A 108 0.16 6.15 -13.63
CA HIS A 108 0.00 6.29 -15.07
C HIS A 108 0.91 5.36 -15.86
N GLU A 109 2.18 5.25 -15.48
CA GLU A 109 3.13 4.33 -16.11
C GLU A 109 2.67 2.88 -15.96
N LEU A 110 2.22 2.48 -14.76
CA LEU A 110 1.65 1.16 -14.55
C LEU A 110 0.45 0.92 -15.46
N TYR A 111 -0.46 1.89 -15.56
CA TYR A 111 -1.65 1.78 -16.41
C TYR A 111 -1.30 1.57 -17.89
N HIS A 112 -0.31 2.31 -18.41
CA HIS A 112 0.11 2.21 -19.80
C HIS A 112 0.90 0.95 -20.08
N ARG A 113 1.96 0.69 -19.30
CA ARG A 113 2.89 -0.41 -19.55
C ARG A 113 2.25 -1.79 -19.42
N ILE A 114 1.30 -1.96 -18.48
CA ILE A 114 0.49 -3.19 -18.39
C ILE A 114 -0.22 -3.48 -19.72
N TYR A 115 -0.75 -2.46 -20.37
CA TYR A 115 -1.52 -2.62 -21.60
C TYR A 115 -0.63 -2.80 -22.82
N GLU A 116 0.44 -2.02 -22.94
CA GLU A 116 1.42 -2.14 -24.01
C GLU A 116 2.08 -3.53 -24.03
N GLN A 117 2.36 -4.10 -22.86
CA GLN A 117 2.92 -5.44 -22.71
C GLN A 117 1.86 -6.55 -22.72
N ASN A 118 0.58 -6.21 -22.95
CA ASN A 118 -0.54 -7.13 -22.93
C ASN A 118 -0.58 -8.03 -21.67
N LEU A 119 -0.34 -7.44 -20.50
CA LEU A 119 -0.28 -8.17 -19.24
C LEU A 119 -1.68 -8.34 -18.63
N PRO A 120 -1.94 -9.48 -17.95
CA PRO A 120 -3.19 -9.68 -17.24
C PRO A 120 -3.33 -8.64 -16.12
N HIS A 121 -4.53 -8.09 -15.98
CA HIS A 121 -4.78 -7.06 -14.98
C HIS A 121 -6.23 -7.06 -14.52
N ARG A 122 -6.46 -6.49 -13.34
CA ARG A 122 -7.79 -6.13 -12.86
C ARG A 122 -7.98 -4.63 -13.10
N LYS A 123 -9.07 -4.28 -13.79
CA LYS A 123 -9.53 -2.89 -13.86
C LYS A 123 -10.30 -2.56 -12.59
N TRP A 124 -10.02 -1.40 -12.03
CA TRP A 124 -10.74 -0.87 -10.89
C TRP A 124 -11.30 0.51 -11.21
N ILE A 125 -12.60 0.67 -11.00
CA ILE A 125 -13.31 1.91 -11.32
C ILE A 125 -13.31 2.79 -10.07
N ILE A 126 -12.56 3.89 -10.13
CA ILE A 126 -12.51 4.89 -9.06
C ILE A 126 -13.70 5.84 -9.15
N GLN A 127 -14.05 6.22 -10.38
CA GLN A 127 -15.13 7.17 -10.66
C GLN A 127 -15.91 6.71 -11.89
N PRO A 128 -17.08 6.08 -11.73
CA PRO A 128 -17.88 5.59 -12.85
C PRO A 128 -18.56 6.72 -13.63
N THR A 129 -18.78 7.89 -13.02
CA THR A 129 -19.51 8.99 -13.65
C THR A 129 -18.56 9.89 -14.45
N PRO A 130 -18.67 9.98 -15.79
CA PRO A 130 -17.73 10.73 -16.64
C PRO A 130 -17.56 12.19 -16.25
N ALA A 131 -18.66 12.87 -15.92
CA ALA A 131 -18.67 14.29 -15.52
C ALA A 131 -17.86 14.57 -14.23
N ALA A 132 -17.67 13.55 -13.38
CA ALA A 132 -16.98 13.70 -12.10
C ALA A 132 -15.50 13.29 -12.14
N ILE A 133 -15.02 12.65 -13.22
CA ILE A 133 -13.65 12.11 -13.30
C ILE A 133 -12.60 13.23 -13.15
N ALA A 134 -12.84 14.39 -13.76
CA ALA A 134 -11.91 15.51 -13.70
C ALA A 134 -11.64 16.03 -12.26
N ASN A 135 -12.50 15.70 -11.28
CA ASN A 135 -12.25 16.06 -9.88
C ASN A 135 -11.08 15.30 -9.27
N HIS A 136 -10.62 14.21 -9.87
CA HIS A 136 -9.53 13.38 -9.36
C HIS A 136 -8.14 13.83 -9.85
N GLY A 137 -8.07 14.69 -10.85
CA GLY A 137 -6.82 15.07 -11.53
C GLY A 137 -6.73 14.48 -12.94
N GLU A 138 -5.79 14.99 -13.72
CA GLU A 138 -5.63 14.64 -15.14
C GLU A 138 -5.22 13.19 -15.37
N ALA A 139 -4.35 12.62 -14.52
CA ALA A 139 -3.90 11.24 -14.69
C ALA A 139 -5.09 10.26 -14.73
N LEU A 140 -6.00 10.37 -13.75
CA LEU A 140 -7.20 9.54 -13.72
C LEU A 140 -8.19 9.90 -14.85
N LEU A 141 -8.24 11.17 -15.27
CA LEU A 141 -9.05 11.60 -16.42
C LEU A 141 -8.63 10.91 -17.72
N LEU A 142 -7.33 10.85 -18.00
CA LEU A 142 -6.79 10.19 -19.18
C LEU A 142 -6.99 8.67 -19.13
N GLN A 143 -7.01 8.10 -17.92
CA GLN A 143 -7.33 6.71 -17.67
C GLN A 143 -8.85 6.44 -17.63
N ARG A 144 -9.70 7.42 -17.94
CA ARG A 144 -11.17 7.30 -17.94
C ARG A 144 -11.75 6.84 -16.59
N GLY A 145 -11.24 7.36 -15.48
CA GLY A 145 -11.79 7.07 -14.16
C GLY A 145 -11.38 5.71 -13.59
N VAL A 146 -10.47 5.00 -14.26
CA VAL A 146 -10.03 3.65 -13.84
C VAL A 146 -8.54 3.59 -13.53
N VAL A 147 -8.16 2.59 -12.74
CA VAL A 147 -6.76 2.13 -12.61
C VAL A 147 -6.66 0.68 -13.08
N ARG A 148 -5.47 0.29 -13.53
CA ARG A 148 -5.13 -1.10 -13.85
C ARG A 148 -4.18 -1.60 -12.77
N MET A 149 -4.54 -2.73 -12.17
CA MET A 149 -3.78 -3.34 -11.11
C MET A 149 -3.29 -4.71 -11.57
N LEU A 150 -2.06 -5.04 -11.21
CA LEU A 150 -1.56 -6.40 -11.35
C LEU A 150 -2.46 -7.35 -10.56
N ARG A 151 -2.81 -8.50 -11.14
CA ARG A 151 -3.72 -9.46 -10.52
C ARG A 151 -2.94 -10.71 -10.12
N ARG A 152 -2.74 -10.96 -8.82
CA ARG A 152 -2.21 -12.24 -8.28
C ARG A 152 -2.88 -12.59 -6.96
N GLY A 153 -3.55 -13.73 -6.91
CA GLY A 153 -4.05 -14.31 -5.67
C GLY A 153 -3.03 -15.27 -5.01
N PRO A 154 -3.41 -15.88 -3.87
CA PRO A 154 -2.62 -16.93 -3.24
C PRO A 154 -2.47 -18.15 -4.17
N ALA A 155 -1.23 -18.59 -4.38
CA ALA A 155 -0.88 -19.79 -5.12
C ALA A 155 -1.06 -21.05 -4.24
N LYS A 156 -1.27 -22.21 -4.88
CA LYS A 156 -1.20 -23.50 -4.19
C LYS A 156 0.26 -23.87 -3.97
N ILE A 157 0.68 -23.89 -2.71
CA ILE A 157 2.06 -24.16 -2.30
C ILE A 157 2.15 -25.54 -1.64
N THR A 158 3.22 -26.27 -1.96
CA THR A 158 3.59 -27.50 -1.26
C THR A 158 4.34 -27.16 0.03
N GLN A 159 4.09 -27.92 1.09
CA GLN A 159 4.77 -27.73 2.37
C GLN A 159 6.29 -27.80 2.20
N GLY A 160 7.00 -26.80 2.72
CA GLY A 160 8.47 -26.78 2.75
C GLY A 160 9.05 -27.55 3.94
N SER A 161 10.37 -27.64 3.99
CA SER A 161 11.13 -28.31 5.06
C SER A 161 11.62 -27.38 6.17
N TRP A 162 11.35 -26.08 6.09
CA TRP A 162 11.79 -25.11 7.09
C TRP A 162 11.21 -25.44 8.48
N ARG A 163 12.05 -25.28 9.51
CA ARG A 163 11.71 -25.47 10.92
C ARG A 163 12.37 -24.38 11.75
N GLY A 164 11.76 -24.07 12.90
CA GLY A 164 12.35 -23.18 13.87
C GLY A 164 11.39 -22.76 14.97
N ASP A 165 11.82 -21.78 15.75
CA ASP A 165 11.06 -21.23 16.86
C ASP A 165 10.27 -19.99 16.40
N PHE A 166 8.98 -19.96 16.71
CA PHE A 166 8.11 -18.84 16.36
C PHE A 166 6.82 -18.82 17.18
N VAL A 167 6.24 -17.63 17.32
CA VAL A 167 4.84 -17.48 17.74
C VAL A 167 3.97 -17.44 16.50
N GLN A 168 2.98 -18.31 16.44
CA GLN A 168 2.04 -18.41 15.32
C GLN A 168 0.68 -17.87 15.71
N LEU A 169 0.11 -17.02 14.86
CA LEU A 169 -1.30 -16.70 14.82
C LEU A 169 -1.91 -17.25 13.52
N THR A 170 -2.99 -18.03 13.63
CA THR A 170 -3.87 -18.37 12.50
C THR A 170 -5.26 -17.86 12.78
N ALA A 171 -5.91 -17.30 11.76
CA ALA A 171 -7.25 -16.73 11.92
C ALA A 171 -7.98 -16.67 10.58
N HIS A 172 -9.31 -16.62 10.65
CA HIS A 172 -10.15 -16.20 9.56
C HIS A 172 -10.27 -14.67 9.59
N CYS A 173 -9.86 -13.98 8.52
CA CYS A 173 -9.88 -12.54 8.42
C CYS A 173 -10.93 -12.08 7.40
N GLU A 174 -12.04 -11.49 7.87
CA GLU A 174 -13.09 -10.97 6.99
C GLU A 174 -12.83 -9.53 6.56
N GLY A 175 -13.06 -9.23 5.29
CA GLY A 175 -12.94 -7.87 4.74
C GLY A 175 -11.52 -7.31 4.79
N MET A 176 -10.50 -8.15 4.65
CA MET A 176 -9.10 -7.70 4.59
C MET A 176 -8.85 -6.89 3.31
N ASN A 177 -8.23 -5.71 3.43
CA ASN A 177 -7.88 -4.92 2.25
C ASN A 177 -6.73 -5.61 1.50
N ILE A 178 -6.98 -5.99 0.25
CA ILE A 178 -6.02 -6.67 -0.63
C ILE A 178 -5.63 -5.83 -1.85
N SER A 179 -5.83 -4.50 -1.76
CA SER A 179 -5.60 -3.55 -2.86
C SER A 179 -4.16 -3.06 -2.99
N SER A 180 -3.25 -3.51 -2.12
CA SER A 180 -1.81 -3.20 -2.11
C SER A 180 -1.41 -1.82 -2.69
N GLY A 181 -2.00 -0.74 -2.17
CA GLY A 181 -1.70 0.63 -2.62
C GLY A 181 -2.18 1.00 -4.04
N MET A 182 -3.19 0.30 -4.54
CA MET A 182 -3.83 0.47 -5.85
C MET A 182 -2.95 0.14 -7.07
N VAL A 183 -1.84 -0.58 -6.87
CA VAL A 183 -0.98 -1.09 -7.98
C VAL A 183 -1.17 -2.57 -8.26
N ALA A 184 -1.62 -3.33 -7.26
CA ALA A 184 -1.83 -4.76 -7.36
C ALA A 184 -3.01 -5.20 -6.50
N VAL A 185 -3.65 -6.30 -6.88
CA VAL A 185 -4.72 -6.94 -6.11
C VAL A 185 -4.38 -8.39 -5.78
N GLY A 186 -4.66 -8.75 -4.52
CA GLY A 186 -4.70 -10.13 -4.02
C GLY A 186 -3.93 -10.36 -2.72
N PHE A 187 -3.09 -9.40 -2.33
CA PHE A 187 -2.41 -9.40 -1.03
C PHE A 187 -2.59 -8.07 -0.29
N PRO A 188 -2.67 -8.08 1.04
CA PRO A 188 -2.62 -6.86 1.82
C PRO A 188 -1.27 -6.17 1.66
N ALA A 189 -1.25 -4.86 1.89
CA ALA A 189 0.01 -4.11 1.95
C ALA A 189 0.87 -4.62 3.10
N ILE A 190 2.12 -4.99 2.84
CA ILE A 190 3.09 -5.37 3.88
C ILE A 190 3.26 -4.24 4.89
N ALA A 191 3.26 -2.97 4.46
CA ALA A 191 3.29 -1.82 5.37
C ALA A 191 2.07 -1.78 6.33
N GLY A 192 0.91 -2.29 5.89
CA GLY A 192 -0.28 -2.43 6.72
C GLY A 192 -0.15 -3.51 7.78
N ILE A 193 0.51 -4.64 7.45
CA ILE A 193 0.88 -5.69 8.40
C ILE A 193 1.94 -5.16 9.38
N GLY A 194 2.97 -4.49 8.86
CA GLY A 194 4.03 -3.87 9.65
C GLY A 194 3.51 -2.87 10.68
N GLY A 195 2.47 -2.09 10.36
CA GLY A 195 1.80 -1.23 11.33
C GLY A 195 1.10 -1.99 12.46
N PHE A 196 0.55 -3.19 12.18
CA PHE A 196 0.01 -4.07 13.21
C PHE A 196 1.12 -4.66 14.07
N ILE A 197 2.20 -5.16 13.47
CA ILE A 197 3.38 -5.68 14.18
C ILE A 197 3.95 -4.62 15.11
N HIS A 198 4.08 -3.38 14.62
CA HIS A 198 4.56 -2.28 15.45
C HIS A 198 3.66 -2.02 16.68
N SER A 199 2.35 -2.23 16.57
CA SER A 199 1.47 -2.12 17.73
C SER A 199 1.73 -3.19 18.80
N LEU A 200 2.27 -4.35 18.41
CA LEU A 200 2.71 -5.41 19.30
C LEU A 200 4.08 -5.08 19.90
N GLU A 201 5.03 -4.62 19.09
CA GLU A 201 6.38 -4.20 19.54
C GLU A 201 6.30 -3.22 20.72
N ARG A 202 5.40 -2.22 20.64
CA ARG A 202 5.19 -1.25 21.72
C ARG A 202 4.68 -1.86 23.03
N LYS A 203 3.95 -2.98 22.95
CA LYS A 203 3.42 -3.65 24.14
C LYS A 203 4.48 -4.53 24.81
N ILE A 204 5.29 -5.23 24.00
CA ILE A 204 6.31 -6.18 24.50
C ILE A 204 7.70 -5.56 24.70
N GLY A 205 7.94 -4.34 24.21
CA GLY A 205 9.24 -3.66 24.35
C GLY A 205 10.37 -4.22 23.47
N GLN A 206 10.07 -5.07 22.50
CA GLN A 206 11.04 -5.73 21.62
C GLN A 206 10.63 -5.61 20.15
N ASP A 207 11.63 -5.62 19.26
CA ASP A 207 11.36 -5.67 17.82
C ASP A 207 10.86 -7.06 17.44
N ILE A 208 10.05 -7.12 16.37
CA ILE A 208 9.44 -8.36 15.88
C ILE A 208 9.70 -8.48 14.38
N GLU A 209 10.31 -9.59 13.98
CA GLU A 209 10.31 -10.04 12.59
C GLU A 209 9.03 -10.83 12.33
N PHE A 210 8.44 -10.69 11.15
CA PHE A 210 7.19 -11.39 10.83
C PHE A 210 7.23 -12.07 9.46
N ALA A 211 6.58 -13.22 9.36
CA ALA A 211 6.26 -13.85 8.09
C ALA A 211 4.74 -13.95 7.94
N PHE A 212 4.23 -13.59 6.77
CA PHE A 212 2.79 -13.59 6.50
C PHE A 212 2.44 -14.55 5.38
N GLY A 213 1.46 -15.42 5.63
CA GLY A 213 0.96 -16.39 4.67
C GLY A 213 -0.56 -16.37 4.55
N ILE A 214 -1.05 -16.78 3.38
CA ILE A 214 -2.48 -16.95 3.11
C ILE A 214 -2.73 -18.40 2.67
N LYS A 215 -3.65 -19.09 3.35
CA LYS A 215 -4.07 -20.46 2.98
C LYS A 215 -5.12 -20.44 1.87
N SER A 216 -6.08 -19.53 1.99
CA SER A 216 -7.15 -19.31 1.02
C SER A 216 -7.62 -17.85 1.06
N ALA A 217 -8.19 -17.38 -0.04
CA ALA A 217 -8.76 -16.05 -0.14
C ALA A 217 -10.00 -16.06 -1.04
N ASP A 218 -11.13 -15.64 -0.47
CA ASP A 218 -12.40 -15.46 -1.17
C ASP A 218 -12.62 -13.98 -1.43
N TRP A 219 -12.61 -13.61 -2.71
CA TRP A 219 -12.69 -12.20 -3.12
C TRP A 219 -14.12 -11.70 -2.96
N VAL A 220 -14.27 -10.57 -2.26
CA VAL A 220 -15.58 -9.95 -2.05
C VAL A 220 -15.69 -8.73 -2.96
N SER A 221 -16.63 -8.75 -3.90
CA SER A 221 -16.92 -7.62 -4.77
C SER A 221 -17.95 -6.68 -4.14
N GLY A 222 -17.84 -5.37 -4.41
CA GLY A 222 -18.92 -4.43 -4.13
C GLY A 222 -19.08 -4.03 -2.67
N VAL A 223 -18.06 -4.19 -1.82
CA VAL A 223 -18.14 -3.78 -0.41
C VAL A 223 -18.14 -2.25 -0.33
N PRO A 224 -19.28 -1.59 -0.04
CA PRO A 224 -19.31 -0.15 0.03
C PRO A 224 -18.61 0.28 1.31
N LYS A 225 -17.59 1.14 1.21
CA LYS A 225 -16.98 1.75 2.39
C LYS A 225 -17.97 2.70 3.04
N ILE A 226 -18.60 2.26 4.12
CA ILE A 226 -19.42 3.13 4.98
C ILE A 226 -18.45 3.93 5.87
N ASN A 227 -18.20 5.18 5.50
CA ASN A 227 -17.52 6.11 6.41
C ASN A 227 -18.50 6.52 7.52
N VAL A 228 -18.45 5.81 8.65
CA VAL A 228 -19.14 6.25 9.86
C VAL A 228 -18.30 7.35 10.49
N HIS A 229 -18.69 8.61 10.25
CA HIS A 229 -18.19 9.72 11.05
C HIS A 229 -18.74 9.56 12.47
N ARG A 230 -17.92 9.04 13.39
CA ARG A 230 -18.14 9.33 14.81
C ARG A 230 -17.74 10.79 15.00
N THR A 231 -18.70 11.69 14.86
CA THR A 231 -18.56 13.02 15.45
C THR A 231 -18.39 12.81 16.94
N SER A 232 -17.15 12.92 17.43
CA SER A 232 -16.86 13.15 18.84
C SER A 232 -17.26 14.59 19.17
N ASN A 233 -18.56 14.87 19.17
CA ASN A 233 -19.09 16.13 19.67
C ASN A 233 -19.97 15.82 20.86
N GLY A 234 -19.46 16.23 22.03
CA GLY A 234 -20.23 16.95 23.04
C GLY A 234 -21.50 16.26 23.52
N SER A 235 -21.42 15.79 24.76
CA SER A 235 -22.53 15.82 25.70
C SER A 235 -23.19 17.21 25.74
N SER A 236 -24.12 17.49 24.82
CA SER A 236 -25.14 18.50 25.02
C SER A 236 -26.39 17.78 25.53
N PRO A 237 -26.90 18.13 26.73
CA PRO A 237 -28.06 17.46 27.30
C PRO A 237 -29.31 17.95 26.57
N GLY A 238 -29.78 17.15 25.60
CA GLY A 238 -31.09 17.32 24.99
C GLY A 238 -31.12 17.06 23.49
N ARG A 239 -31.74 15.92 23.12
CA ARG A 239 -32.28 15.55 21.77
C ARG A 239 -31.22 15.25 20.67
N VAL A 240 -31.31 14.20 19.83
CA VAL A 240 -32.25 13.08 19.58
C VAL A 240 -31.43 11.86 19.11
N LYS A 241 -31.82 10.64 19.50
CA LYS A 241 -31.36 9.36 18.93
C LYS A 241 -31.62 9.29 17.41
N GLY A 242 -30.60 8.94 16.64
CA GLY A 242 -30.78 8.44 15.27
C GLY A 242 -30.43 9.44 14.17
N GLY A 243 -29.15 9.76 14.02
CA GLY A 243 -28.66 10.31 12.75
C GLY A 243 -28.75 9.22 11.69
N LYS A 244 -29.68 9.35 10.74
CA LYS A 244 -29.71 8.52 9.52
C LYS A 244 -28.36 8.68 8.82
N VAL A 245 -27.66 7.56 8.60
CA VAL A 245 -26.55 7.49 7.66
C VAL A 245 -27.15 7.70 6.27
N THR A 246 -27.08 8.93 5.74
CA THR A 246 -27.51 9.20 4.37
C THR A 246 -26.36 8.85 3.44
N PRO A 247 -26.43 7.77 2.64
CA PRO A 247 -25.44 7.54 1.60
C PRO A 247 -25.55 8.70 0.59
N ALA A 248 -24.47 9.46 0.41
CA ALA A 248 -24.43 10.48 -0.62
C ALA A 248 -24.49 9.78 -2.00
N PRO A 249 -25.50 10.05 -2.85
CA PRO A 249 -25.59 9.44 -4.17
C PRO A 249 -24.43 9.95 -5.04
N GLY A 250 -23.76 9.03 -5.75
CA GLY A 250 -22.78 9.36 -6.81
C GLY A 250 -21.33 8.94 -6.58
N TYR A 251 -21.00 8.20 -5.51
CA TYR A 251 -19.63 7.72 -5.31
C TYR A 251 -19.62 6.34 -4.64
N SER A 252 -19.12 5.32 -5.35
CA SER A 252 -18.81 4.02 -4.77
C SER A 252 -17.31 3.98 -4.43
N THR A 253 -16.96 4.19 -3.17
CA THR A 253 -15.66 3.71 -2.66
C THR A 253 -15.87 2.23 -2.35
N GLU A 254 -15.97 1.39 -3.38
CA GLU A 254 -15.80 -0.04 -3.15
C GLU A 254 -14.37 -0.21 -2.61
N GLU A 255 -14.19 -1.01 -1.58
CA GLU A 255 -12.85 -1.46 -1.21
C GLU A 255 -12.60 -2.81 -1.86
N ILE A 256 -11.38 -3.03 -2.33
CA ILE A 256 -10.99 -4.34 -2.84
C ILE A 256 -10.58 -5.16 -1.62
N VAL A 257 -11.50 -6.01 -1.18
CA VAL A 257 -11.34 -6.81 0.02
C VAL A 257 -11.53 -8.31 -0.26
N ALA A 258 -10.97 -9.13 0.61
CA ALA A 258 -11.17 -10.56 0.61
C ALA A 258 -11.36 -11.09 2.03
N ASN A 259 -12.06 -12.22 2.12
CA ASN A 259 -12.10 -13.04 3.32
C ASN A 259 -10.97 -14.08 3.20
N CYS A 260 -10.07 -14.14 4.18
CA CYS A 260 -8.84 -14.91 4.06
C CYS A 260 -8.59 -15.79 5.27
N GLU A 261 -8.15 -17.02 5.04
CA GLU A 261 -7.51 -17.83 6.07
C GLU A 261 -6.02 -17.46 6.12
N ILE A 262 -5.61 -16.80 7.19
CA ILE A 262 -4.26 -16.23 7.30
C ILE A 262 -3.38 -17.01 8.27
N VAL A 263 -2.08 -16.88 8.05
CA VAL A 263 -1.02 -17.32 8.97
C VAL A 263 -0.07 -16.15 9.18
N LEU A 264 0.19 -15.81 10.44
CA LEU A 264 1.18 -14.82 10.82
C LEU A 264 2.16 -15.51 11.78
N LEU A 265 3.43 -15.56 11.40
CA LEU A 265 4.51 -16.09 12.22
C LEU A 265 5.34 -14.91 12.73
N LEU A 266 5.75 -14.94 13.99
CA LEU A 266 6.49 -13.87 14.64
C LEU A 266 7.75 -14.44 15.32
N LYS A 267 8.89 -13.79 15.09
CA LYS A 267 10.15 -14.00 15.79
C LYS A 267 10.45 -12.76 16.65
N THR A 268 10.78 -12.96 17.91
CA THR A 268 11.14 -11.88 18.83
C THR A 268 12.07 -12.39 19.93
N LYS A 269 12.76 -11.46 20.60
CA LYS A 269 13.56 -11.73 21.81
C LYS A 269 12.74 -11.64 23.10
N ALA A 270 11.50 -11.17 23.03
CA ALA A 270 10.58 -11.14 24.18
C ALA A 270 10.13 -12.55 24.57
N ASP A 271 9.49 -12.66 25.74
CA ASP A 271 8.82 -13.89 26.16
C ASP A 271 7.72 -14.27 25.14
N PRO A 272 7.82 -15.44 24.48
CA PRO A 272 6.81 -15.92 23.55
C PRO A 272 5.41 -16.04 24.17
N LEU A 273 5.31 -16.29 25.49
CA LEU A 273 4.03 -16.40 26.19
C LEU A 273 3.34 -15.03 26.32
N GLU A 274 4.09 -13.98 26.64
CA GLU A 274 3.56 -12.61 26.68
C GLU A 274 3.01 -12.18 25.31
N LEU A 275 3.77 -12.45 24.24
CA LEU A 275 3.33 -12.16 22.88
C LEU A 275 2.07 -12.95 22.50
N ARG A 276 1.99 -14.22 22.91
CA ARG A 276 0.80 -15.05 22.70
C ARG A 276 -0.44 -14.41 23.33
N ASP A 277 -0.36 -13.97 24.58
CA ASP A 277 -1.50 -13.39 25.31
C ASP A 277 -1.99 -12.09 24.67
N ILE A 278 -1.08 -11.27 24.14
CA ILE A 278 -1.43 -10.05 23.39
C ILE A 278 -2.15 -10.40 22.08
N LEU A 279 -1.68 -11.41 21.36
CA LEU A 279 -2.21 -11.82 20.06
C LEU A 279 -3.62 -12.39 20.15
N VAL A 280 -3.93 -13.17 21.18
CA VAL A 280 -5.28 -13.74 21.42
C VAL A 280 -6.33 -12.63 21.52
N ASN A 281 -5.94 -11.44 21.99
CA ASN A 281 -6.82 -10.27 22.15
C ASN A 281 -6.82 -9.31 20.95
N THR A 282 -6.22 -9.69 19.82
CA THR A 282 -6.22 -8.87 18.61
C THR A 282 -7.48 -9.11 17.78
N HIS A 283 -8.10 -8.05 17.25
CA HIS A 283 -9.34 -8.18 16.48
C HIS A 283 -9.26 -7.71 15.03
N ARG A 284 -8.14 -7.11 14.59
CA ARG A 284 -8.02 -6.55 13.24
C ARG A 284 -6.62 -6.68 12.66
N LEU A 285 -6.57 -6.92 11.34
CA LEU A 285 -5.35 -6.91 10.54
C LEU A 285 -5.65 -6.34 9.15
N ALA A 286 -4.83 -5.41 8.66
CA ALA A 286 -4.95 -4.81 7.33
C ALA A 286 -6.39 -4.37 6.94
N GLY A 287 -7.12 -3.81 7.91
CA GLY A 287 -8.52 -3.35 7.74
C GLY A 287 -9.59 -4.42 8.00
N GLY A 288 -9.24 -5.71 7.92
CA GLY A 288 -10.16 -6.82 8.17
C GLY A 288 -10.34 -7.14 9.65
N ARG A 289 -11.38 -7.91 9.97
CA ARG A 289 -11.68 -8.41 11.32
C ARG A 289 -11.23 -9.86 11.47
N LEU A 290 -10.59 -10.17 12.59
CA LEU A 290 -10.10 -11.52 12.89
C LEU A 290 -11.14 -12.33 13.67
N PHE A 291 -11.35 -13.56 13.24
CA PHE A 291 -12.21 -14.58 13.84
C PHE A 291 -11.43 -15.89 13.97
N ASN A 292 -11.91 -16.79 14.83
CA ASN A 292 -11.31 -18.12 15.04
C ASN A 292 -9.80 -18.04 15.32
N ILE A 293 -9.39 -17.05 16.11
CA ILE A 293 -7.98 -16.77 16.38
C ILE A 293 -7.41 -17.92 17.20
N ASN A 294 -6.38 -18.56 16.65
CA ASN A 294 -5.59 -19.57 17.34
C ASN A 294 -4.14 -19.08 17.39
N VAL A 295 -3.60 -19.01 18.61
CA VAL A 295 -2.22 -18.58 18.86
C VAL A 295 -1.46 -19.67 19.60
N SER A 296 -0.29 -20.04 19.05
CA SER A 296 0.57 -21.09 19.60
C SER A 296 2.03 -20.63 19.61
N VAL A 297 2.77 -21.04 20.64
CA VAL A 297 4.23 -20.93 20.70
C VAL A 297 4.80 -22.24 20.19
N ILE A 298 5.63 -22.17 19.16
CA ILE A 298 6.18 -23.33 18.47
C ILE A 298 7.69 -23.33 18.68
N THR A 299 8.23 -24.49 19.07
CA THR A 299 9.68 -24.73 19.24
C THR A 299 10.11 -25.83 18.27
N ASP A 300 11.12 -25.56 17.45
CA ASP A 300 11.65 -26.41 16.36
C ASP A 300 10.55 -27.06 15.48
N GLY A 301 9.48 -26.31 15.26
CA GLY A 301 8.27 -26.82 14.62
C GLY A 301 8.19 -26.48 13.14
N ILE A 302 7.30 -27.17 12.46
CA ILE A 302 6.99 -26.91 11.05
C ILE A 302 5.88 -25.84 10.99
N PRO A 303 6.06 -24.77 10.20
CA PRO A 303 5.05 -23.75 10.00
C PRO A 303 3.85 -24.31 9.19
N PRO A 304 2.62 -23.80 9.40
CA PRO A 304 1.45 -24.28 8.68
C PRO A 304 1.61 -24.15 7.17
N ASN A 305 1.03 -25.08 6.41
CA ASN A 305 1.02 -24.95 4.95
C ASN A 305 0.19 -23.72 4.55
N ALA A 306 0.84 -22.76 3.89
CA ALA A 306 0.25 -21.53 3.40
C ALA A 306 1.12 -20.97 2.28
N SER A 307 0.55 -20.05 1.49
CA SER A 307 1.32 -19.25 0.55
C SER A 307 1.98 -18.07 1.28
N TYR A 308 3.25 -18.22 1.64
CA TYR A 308 4.00 -17.17 2.34
C TYR A 308 4.54 -16.12 1.38
N LEU A 309 4.48 -14.86 1.81
CA LEU A 309 5.00 -13.73 1.05
C LEU A 309 6.53 -13.62 1.23
N ILE A 310 7.23 -13.68 0.11
CA ILE A 310 8.69 -13.60 0.02
C ILE A 310 9.07 -12.28 -0.64
N ASP A 311 10.04 -11.58 -0.07
CA ASP A 311 10.62 -10.39 -0.70
C ASP A 311 11.46 -10.81 -1.91
N ALA A 312 11.09 -10.28 -3.09
CA ALA A 312 11.78 -10.52 -4.35
C ALA A 312 12.41 -9.23 -4.90
N SER A 313 12.62 -8.21 -4.05
CA SER A 313 13.11 -6.91 -4.51
C SER A 313 14.53 -6.97 -5.11
N SER A 314 15.35 -7.96 -4.73
CA SER A 314 16.67 -8.20 -5.34
C SER A 314 16.59 -8.59 -6.82
N ASP A 315 15.46 -9.14 -7.27
CA ASP A 315 15.24 -9.45 -8.69
C ASP A 315 15.08 -8.19 -9.54
N ILE A 316 14.49 -7.12 -8.97
CA ILE A 316 14.45 -5.80 -9.60
C ILE A 316 15.88 -5.29 -9.80
N GLU A 317 16.69 -5.28 -8.74
CA GLU A 317 18.10 -4.84 -8.81
C GLU A 317 18.88 -5.61 -9.87
N ARG A 318 18.72 -6.94 -9.92
CA ARG A 318 19.37 -7.78 -10.93
C ARG A 318 18.95 -7.42 -12.35
N LYS A 319 17.65 -7.21 -12.59
CA LYS A 319 17.10 -6.85 -13.90
C LYS A 319 17.52 -5.46 -14.35
N ARG A 320 17.58 -4.50 -13.44
CA ARG A 320 17.99 -3.11 -13.69
C ARG A 320 19.44 -2.92 -14.12
N LYS A 321 20.29 -3.94 -13.97
CA LYS A 321 21.65 -3.94 -14.55
C LYS A 321 21.63 -3.86 -16.08
N LYS A 322 20.49 -4.16 -16.71
CA LYS A 322 20.30 -3.95 -18.16
C LYS A 322 20.05 -2.48 -18.46
N GLU A 323 20.74 -1.97 -19.47
CA GLU A 323 20.58 -0.59 -19.93
C GLU A 323 19.12 -0.28 -20.31
N GLY A 324 18.63 0.89 -19.89
CA GLY A 324 17.28 1.37 -20.19
C GLY A 324 16.14 0.77 -19.35
N VAL A 325 16.43 -0.16 -18.42
CA VAL A 325 15.41 -0.80 -17.57
C VAL A 325 15.30 -0.08 -16.22
N ASP A 326 14.14 0.51 -15.96
CA ASP A 326 13.79 1.10 -14.65
C ASP A 326 13.14 0.06 -13.70
N SER A 327 12.88 0.43 -12.45
CA SER A 327 12.33 -0.51 -11.46
C SER A 327 10.94 -1.04 -11.81
N LEU A 328 10.08 -0.20 -12.38
CA LEU A 328 8.73 -0.62 -12.78
C LEU A 328 8.80 -1.59 -13.96
N GLN A 329 9.63 -1.32 -14.96
CA GLN A 329 9.84 -2.18 -16.11
C GLN A 329 10.40 -3.54 -15.66
N ALA A 330 11.41 -3.54 -14.79
CA ALA A 330 11.96 -4.76 -14.19
C ALA A 330 10.86 -5.58 -13.48
N ALA A 331 10.02 -4.94 -12.66
CA ALA A 331 8.92 -5.59 -11.96
C ALA A 331 7.87 -6.18 -12.93
N LEU A 332 7.51 -5.47 -14.00
CA LEU A 332 6.55 -5.94 -15.01
C LEU A 332 7.11 -7.10 -15.82
N GLU A 333 8.40 -7.10 -16.15
CA GLU A 333 9.05 -8.26 -16.78
C GLU A 333 8.99 -9.49 -15.88
N MET A 334 9.31 -9.35 -14.59
CA MET A 334 9.20 -10.45 -13.63
C MET A 334 7.75 -10.94 -13.49
N TYR A 335 6.79 -10.01 -13.47
CA TYR A 335 5.36 -10.34 -13.49
C TYR A 335 4.98 -11.16 -14.73
N ALA A 336 5.51 -10.81 -15.90
CA ALA A 336 5.23 -11.48 -17.17
C ALA A 336 5.85 -12.87 -17.25
N MET A 337 7.02 -13.09 -16.65
CA MET A 337 7.78 -14.35 -16.75
C MET A 337 7.02 -15.59 -16.28
N ASP A 338 6.10 -15.44 -15.33
CA ASP A 338 5.42 -16.59 -14.73
C ASP A 338 4.22 -17.09 -15.52
N GLY A 339 3.85 -16.51 -16.66
CA GLY A 339 2.70 -16.98 -17.41
C GLY A 339 2.67 -16.64 -18.90
N SER A 340 1.63 -17.13 -19.55
CA SER A 340 1.39 -16.91 -20.98
C SER A 340 -0.11 -16.90 -21.27
N TRP A 341 -0.50 -16.21 -22.34
CA TRP A 341 -1.86 -16.32 -22.87
C TRP A 341 -2.01 -17.63 -23.64
N ILE A 342 -3.01 -18.43 -23.27
CA ILE A 342 -3.45 -19.63 -24.00
C ILE A 342 -4.96 -19.46 -24.19
N ASP A 343 -5.43 -19.51 -25.44
CA ASP A 343 -6.86 -19.40 -25.78
C ASP A 343 -7.58 -18.17 -25.19
N GLY A 344 -6.87 -17.05 -25.05
CA GLY A 344 -7.42 -15.81 -24.50
C GLY A 344 -7.51 -15.78 -22.97
N GLU A 345 -7.02 -16.81 -22.29
CA GLU A 345 -6.87 -16.87 -20.83
C GLU A 345 -5.40 -16.78 -20.43
N TRP A 346 -5.11 -16.08 -19.33
CA TRP A 346 -3.76 -16.02 -18.80
C TRP A 346 -3.51 -17.23 -17.89
N HIS A 347 -2.62 -18.12 -18.32
CA HIS A 347 -2.19 -19.27 -17.54
C HIS A 347 -0.89 -18.99 -16.82
N GLN A 348 -0.81 -19.40 -15.56
CA GLN A 348 0.34 -19.14 -14.70
C GLN A 348 0.65 -20.38 -13.84
N PRO A 349 1.66 -21.19 -14.18
CA PRO A 349 1.94 -22.44 -13.46
C PRO A 349 2.74 -22.29 -12.16
N ARG A 350 3.33 -21.12 -11.86
CA ARG A 350 4.32 -20.95 -10.76
C ARG A 350 4.02 -19.77 -9.82
N ASN A 351 4.67 -19.83 -8.66
CA ASN A 351 4.78 -18.82 -7.60
C ASN A 351 4.91 -17.39 -8.16
N GLY A 352 3.75 -16.74 -8.31
CA GLY A 352 3.66 -15.53 -9.10
C GLY A 352 4.30 -14.31 -8.48
N TYR A 353 5.14 -13.62 -9.25
CA TYR A 353 5.56 -12.25 -8.92
C TYR A 353 4.39 -11.26 -8.99
N THR A 354 4.37 -10.29 -8.07
CA THR A 354 3.53 -9.08 -8.12
C THR A 354 4.17 -7.94 -7.34
N LEU A 355 3.69 -6.72 -7.54
CA LEU A 355 4.03 -5.60 -6.67
C LEU A 355 3.22 -5.64 -5.37
N ASN A 356 3.82 -5.15 -4.29
CA ASN A 356 3.13 -4.90 -3.03
C ASN A 356 3.58 -3.58 -2.40
N GLN A 357 2.67 -2.86 -1.72
CA GLN A 357 3.02 -1.67 -0.95
C GLN A 357 3.79 -2.06 0.32
N THR A 358 5.08 -1.72 0.33
CA THR A 358 6.02 -2.09 1.39
C THR A 358 6.54 -0.91 2.19
N GLY A 359 6.16 0.34 1.88
CA GLY A 359 6.63 1.49 2.66
C GLY A 359 6.11 2.84 2.23
N TYR A 360 6.79 3.86 2.73
CA TYR A 360 6.54 5.27 2.49
C TYR A 360 7.85 6.01 2.27
N ALA A 361 8.01 6.66 1.11
CA ALA A 361 9.13 7.54 0.80
C ALA A 361 8.73 9.01 1.01
N PHE A 362 9.50 9.75 1.78
CA PHE A 362 9.21 11.12 2.16
C PHE A 362 9.42 12.09 0.98
N LEU A 363 8.44 12.96 0.79
CA LEU A 363 8.47 14.09 -0.15
C LEU A 363 9.03 15.37 0.50
N GLU A 364 9.27 15.30 1.81
CA GLU A 364 9.87 16.35 2.63
C GLU A 364 10.46 15.74 3.92
N ARG A 365 11.44 16.41 4.51
CA ARG A 365 11.93 16.13 5.85
C ARG A 365 10.78 16.29 6.82
N PRO A 366 10.69 15.44 7.86
CA PRO A 366 9.69 15.60 8.89
C PRO A 366 9.78 17.00 9.52
N VAL A 367 8.70 17.77 9.41
CA VAL A 367 8.58 19.14 9.92
C VAL A 367 7.42 19.25 10.89
N GLN A 368 7.50 20.18 11.84
CA GLN A 368 6.36 20.42 12.73
C GLN A 368 5.25 21.14 11.96
N ARG A 369 4.07 20.52 11.89
CA ARG A 369 2.85 21.09 11.30
C ARG A 369 1.73 21.05 12.33
N MET A 370 0.72 21.91 12.13
CA MET A 370 -0.52 21.82 12.91
C MET A 370 -1.38 20.64 12.43
N ALA A 371 -2.28 20.17 13.31
CA ALA A 371 -3.24 19.11 13.03
C ALA A 371 -2.63 17.77 12.58
N THR A 372 -1.42 17.46 13.06
CA THR A 372 -0.74 16.19 12.79
C THR A 372 -1.20 15.10 13.75
N ARG A 373 -1.16 13.85 13.29
CA ARG A 373 -1.53 12.70 14.12
C ARG A 373 -0.55 12.54 15.29
N GLY A 374 -1.07 12.72 16.51
CA GLY A 374 -0.30 12.53 17.75
C GLY A 374 0.70 13.65 18.05
N ASN A 375 0.59 14.81 17.39
CA ASN A 375 1.51 15.95 17.55
C ASN A 375 2.98 15.62 17.24
N TYR A 376 3.23 14.62 16.39
CA TYR A 376 4.56 14.30 15.88
C TYR A 376 4.89 15.14 14.65
N PRO A 377 6.20 15.33 14.34
CA PRO A 377 6.64 15.88 13.06
C PRO A 377 5.96 15.15 11.91
N HIS A 378 5.56 15.89 10.89
CA HIS A 378 4.83 15.38 9.74
C HIS A 378 5.65 15.42 8.46
N ALA A 379 5.41 14.44 7.60
CA ALA A 379 5.88 14.44 6.23
C ALA A 379 4.77 13.98 5.27
N TRP A 380 4.62 14.68 4.15
CA TRP A 380 4.01 14.09 2.95
C TRP A 380 4.88 12.94 2.44
N ALA A 381 4.26 11.83 2.04
CA ALA A 381 5.01 10.68 1.54
C ALA A 381 4.35 10.02 0.33
N GLU A 382 5.17 9.54 -0.59
CA GLU A 382 4.77 8.62 -1.64
C GLU A 382 4.69 7.19 -1.09
N SER A 383 3.68 6.42 -1.52
CA SER A 383 3.68 4.97 -1.27
C SER A 383 4.70 4.29 -2.19
N ILE A 384 5.58 3.47 -1.63
CA ILE A 384 6.58 2.71 -2.39
C ILE A 384 6.23 1.23 -2.46
N PHE A 385 6.66 0.60 -3.53
CA PHE A 385 6.30 -0.77 -3.85
C PHE A 385 7.52 -1.65 -4.07
N SER A 386 7.45 -2.87 -3.56
CA SER A 386 8.47 -3.90 -3.76
C SER A 386 7.90 -5.03 -4.59
N LEU A 387 8.79 -5.77 -5.26
CA LEU A 387 8.42 -7.05 -5.86
C LEU A 387 8.29 -8.09 -4.75
N ILE A 388 7.18 -8.82 -4.76
CA ILE A 388 6.98 -9.98 -3.90
C ILE A 388 6.77 -11.21 -4.78
N THR A 389 7.15 -12.36 -4.25
CA THR A 389 6.72 -13.67 -4.74
C THR A 389 6.09 -14.47 -3.60
N GLN A 390 5.69 -15.69 -3.90
CA GLN A 390 5.01 -16.59 -3.00
C GLN A 390 5.79 -17.90 -2.89
N GLY A 391 5.70 -18.58 -1.75
CA GLY A 391 6.36 -19.86 -1.62
C GLY A 391 6.10 -20.55 -0.31
N SER A 392 6.77 -21.69 -0.13
CA SER A 392 6.84 -22.34 1.17
C SER A 392 7.66 -21.47 2.12
N MET A 393 7.50 -21.71 3.42
CA MET A 393 8.26 -20.96 4.42
C MET A 393 9.77 -21.15 4.23
N THR A 394 10.51 -20.05 4.21
CA THR A 394 11.98 -19.97 4.14
C THR A 394 12.47 -18.79 4.97
N GLU A 395 13.79 -18.62 5.13
CA GLU A 395 14.32 -17.43 5.82
C GLU A 395 13.98 -16.11 5.10
N SER A 396 13.83 -16.13 3.77
CA SER A 396 13.44 -14.94 2.98
C SER A 396 11.99 -14.48 3.20
N CYS A 397 11.19 -15.25 3.94
CA CYS A 397 9.82 -14.87 4.29
C CYS A 397 9.75 -13.92 5.49
N TRP A 398 10.84 -13.72 6.23
CA TRP A 398 10.86 -12.87 7.42
C TRP A 398 11.06 -11.41 7.04
N TRP A 399 10.07 -10.58 7.37
CA TRP A 399 10.05 -9.15 7.11
C TRP A 399 10.41 -8.36 8.36
N SER A 400 11.22 -7.32 8.16
CA SER A 400 11.64 -6.39 9.21
C SER A 400 11.53 -4.94 8.74
N LYS A 401 11.31 -4.03 9.70
CA LYS A 401 11.29 -2.59 9.43
C LYS A 401 12.70 -2.09 9.17
N ASN A 402 12.86 -1.35 8.08
CA ASN A 402 14.05 -0.62 7.73
C ASN A 402 13.71 0.87 7.54
N SER A 403 14.71 1.73 7.72
CA SER A 403 14.57 3.17 7.52
C SER A 403 15.86 3.76 6.99
N ASN A 404 15.76 4.72 6.08
CA ASN A 404 16.87 5.53 5.61
C ASN A 404 16.42 7.00 5.46
N GLU A 405 17.28 7.83 4.88
CA GLU A 405 16.98 9.25 4.58
C GLU A 405 15.75 9.44 3.68
N ALA A 406 15.42 8.48 2.82
CA ALA A 406 14.28 8.56 1.92
C ALA A 406 12.97 8.17 2.59
N GLY A 407 12.97 7.43 3.70
CA GLY A 407 11.74 7.07 4.40
C GLY A 407 11.81 5.75 5.16
N ILE A 408 10.65 5.09 5.28
CA ILE A 408 10.47 3.86 6.07
C ILE A 408 9.87 2.78 5.18
N PHE A 409 10.44 1.59 5.24
CA PHE A 409 10.04 0.45 4.41
C PHE A 409 10.23 -0.87 5.14
N TRP A 410 9.48 -1.88 4.74
CA TRP A 410 9.63 -3.25 5.19
C TRP A 410 10.32 -4.06 4.11
N LYS A 411 11.35 -4.82 4.50
CA LYS A 411 12.12 -5.70 3.61
C LYS A 411 12.19 -7.10 4.20
N GLY A 412 12.23 -8.10 3.32
CA GLY A 412 12.50 -9.48 3.69
C GLY A 412 13.99 -9.70 3.96
N ASN A 413 14.31 -10.70 4.78
CA ASN A 413 15.68 -11.11 5.01
C ASN A 413 16.29 -11.61 3.69
N SER A 414 17.44 -11.04 3.34
CA SER A 414 18.20 -11.51 2.18
C SER A 414 18.99 -12.73 2.62
N VAL A 415 18.76 -13.89 2.00
CA VAL A 415 19.72 -15.00 2.08
C VAL A 415 20.90 -14.60 1.20
N VAL A 416 22.03 -14.26 1.84
CA VAL A 416 23.31 -13.99 1.16
C VAL A 416 23.87 -15.29 0.59
#